data_AF-A0A535P3A4-F1
#
_entry.id   AF-A0A535P3A4-F1
#
_cell.length_a   1.000
_cell.length_b   1.000
_cell.length_c   1.000
_cell.angle_alpha   90.00
_cell.angle_beta   90.00
_cell.angle_gamma   90.00
#
_symmetry.space_group_name_H-M   'P 1'
#
loop_
_entity.id
_entity.type
_entity.pdbx_description
1 polymer ?
#
loop_
_entity_poly.entity_id
_entity_poly.type
_entity_poly.pdbx_seq_one_letter_code
_entity_poly.pdbx_strand_id
1 'polypeptide(L)' 'MRAAIFDGPHQIEVRDRPDPVITEPTDAIVRVVLGCVCGSDLWYYRGQSP' A
#
# COMPACT_ATOMS: atom_id res chain seq x y z
N MET A 1 4.95 1.69 11.35
CA MET A 1 3.57 1.50 10.84
C MET A 1 3.37 0.15 10.15
N ARG A 2 2.19 -0.49 10.28
CA ARG A 2 1.81 -1.69 9.50
C ARG A 2 1.33 -1.30 8.10
N ALA A 3 1.74 -2.03 7.07
CA ALA A 3 1.32 -1.82 5.68
C ALA A 3 1.13 -3.15 4.94
N ALA A 4 0.23 -3.18 3.97
CA ALA A 4 0.14 -4.29 3.00
C ALA A 4 1.27 -4.17 1.98
N ILE A 5 2.08 -5.20 1.85
CA ILE A 5 3.22 -5.27 0.94
C ILE A 5 2.93 -6.31 -0.14
N PHE A 6 3.09 -5.90 -1.39
CA PHE A 6 3.02 -6.78 -2.54
C PHE A 6 4.42 -7.30 -2.86
N ASP A 7 4.62 -8.62 -2.74
CA ASP A 7 5.89 -9.30 -3.05
C ASP A 7 5.81 -10.13 -4.35
N GLY A 8 4.63 -10.20 -4.98
CA GLY A 8 4.41 -10.87 -6.26
C GLY A 8 2.96 -11.29 -6.47
N PRO A 9 2.63 -11.87 -7.64
CA PRO A 9 1.30 -12.41 -7.89
C PRO A 9 0.87 -13.36 -6.77
N HIS A 10 -0.33 -13.15 -6.24
CA HIS A 10 -0.90 -13.88 -5.10
C HIS A 10 -0.12 -13.78 -3.78
N GLN A 11 0.86 -12.88 -3.68
CA GLN A 11 1.71 -12.72 -2.51
C GLN A 11 1.60 -11.30 -1.95
N ILE A 12 0.66 -11.15 -1.00
CA ILE A 12 0.49 -9.92 -0.22
C ILE A 12 0.60 -10.26 1.26
N GLU A 13 1.44 -9.52 1.97
CA GLU A 13 1.67 -9.70 3.39
C GLU A 13 1.58 -8.37 4.14
N VAL A 14 1.09 -8.40 5.38
CA VAL A 14 1.14 -7.22 6.25
C VAL A 14 2.48 -7.22 6.99
N ARG A 15 3.29 -6.18 6.80
CA ARG A 15 4.58 -6.01 7.47
C ARG A 15 4.72 -4.61 8.06
N ASP A 16 5.62 -4.48 9.04
CA ASP A 16 6.01 -3.18 9.57
C ASP A 16 6.95 -2.44 8.64
N ARG A 17 6.75 -1.12 8.55
CA ARG A 17 7.58 -0.16 7.83
C ARG A 17 7.88 1.04 8.74
N PRO A 18 8.97 1.79 8.49
CA PRO A 18 9.21 3.07 9.13
C PRO A 18 8.01 4.00 8.96
N ASP A 19 7.76 4.84 9.96
CA ASP A 19 6.73 5.86 9.86
C ASP A 19 7.12 6.89 8.78
N PRO A 20 6.13 7.47 8.06
CA PRO A 20 6.41 8.38 6.97
C PRO A 20 6.97 9.69 7.51
N VAL A 21 7.76 10.37 6.68
CA VAL A 21 8.33 11.68 6.98
C VAL A 21 7.89 12.70 5.93
N ILE A 22 7.69 13.94 6.35
CA ILE A 22 7.44 15.08 5.45
C ILE A 22 8.74 15.37 4.70
N THR A 23 8.69 15.41 3.37
CA THR A 23 9.86 15.71 2.54
C THR A 23 9.74 17.11 1.93
N GLU A 24 8.55 17.44 1.43
CA GLU A 24 8.25 18.73 0.82
C GLU A 24 7.31 19.56 1.71
N PRO A 25 7.34 20.91 1.64
CA PRO A 25 6.48 21.78 2.46
C PRO A 25 4.97 21.57 2.25
N THR A 26 4.59 20.94 1.14
CA THR A 26 3.19 20.68 0.77
C THR A 26 2.68 19.31 1.20
N ASP A 27 3.52 18.46 1.79
CA ASP A 27 3.11 17.12 2.20
C ASP A 27 2.27 17.15 3.49
N ALA A 28 1.45 16.11 3.67
CA ALA A 28 0.73 15.86 4.90
C ALA A 28 0.77 14.38 5.26
N ILE A 29 0.93 14.08 6.54
CA ILE A 29 0.82 12.71 7.07
C ILE A 29 -0.60 12.51 7.57
N VAL A 30 -1.31 11.51 7.02
CA VAL A 30 -2.69 11.20 7.36
C VAL A 30 -2.75 9.86 8.08
N ARG A 31 -3.45 9.81 9.22
CA ARG A 31 -3.80 8.55 9.88
C ARG A 31 -4.93 7.88 9.11
N VAL A 32 -4.60 6.79 8.40
CA VAL A 32 -5.60 5.96 7.71
C VAL A 32 -6.52 5.31 8.75
N VAL A 33 -7.81 5.67 8.72
CA VAL A 33 -8.83 5.07 9.59
C VAL A 33 -9.43 3.80 8.99
N LEU A 34 -9.56 3.77 7.66
CA LEU A 34 -10.11 2.68 6.87
C LEU A 34 -9.39 2.63 5.52
N GLY A 35 -9.09 1.43 5.04
CA GLY A 35 -8.58 1.17 3.70
C GLY A 35 -9.46 0.12 3.03
N CYS A 36 -9.71 0.29 1.74
CA CYS A 36 -10.52 -0.62 0.93
C CYS A 36 -9.68 -1.25 -0.17
N VAL A 37 -10.12 -2.39 -0.70
CA VAL A 37 -9.54 -3.01 -1.90
C VAL A 37 -10.35 -2.56 -3.11
N CYS A 38 -9.67 -1.98 -4.09
CA CYS A 38 -10.25 -1.61 -5.37
C CYS A 38 -10.16 -2.78 -6.36
N GLY A 39 -11.04 -2.80 -7.36
CA GLY A 39 -10.92 -3.74 -8.47
C GLY A 39 -9.58 -3.61 -9.22
N SER A 40 -8.96 -2.42 -9.23
CA SER A 40 -7.66 -2.18 -9.86
C SER A 40 -6.51 -2.93 -9.17
N ASP A 41 -6.61 -3.17 -7.86
CA ASP A 41 -5.56 -3.86 -7.11
C ASP A 41 -5.45 -5.33 -7.55
N LEU A 42 -6.55 -5.88 -8.07
CA LEU A 42 -6.62 -7.27 -8.53
C LEU A 42 -5.83 -7.51 -9.82
N TRP A 43 -5.54 -6.49 -10.63
CA TRP A 43 -4.69 -6.64 -11.81
C TRP A 43 -3.28 -7.09 -11.41
N TYR A 44 -2.66 -6.36 -10.48
CA TYR A 44 -1.33 -6.70 -9.95
C TYR A 44 -1.36 -7.99 -9.14
N TYR A 45 -2.36 -8.15 -8.27
CA TYR A 45 -2.50 -9.37 -7.47
C TYR A 45 -2.55 -10.64 -8.31
N ARG A 46 -3.23 -10.63 -9.46
CA ARG A 46 -3.32 -11.78 -10.37
C ARG A 46 -2.13 -11.90 -11.32
N GLY A 47 -1.18 -10.96 -11.30
CA GLY A 47 -0.12 -10.88 -12.30
C GLY A 47 -0.64 -10.56 -13.71
N GLN A 48 -1.80 -9.91 -13.80
CA GLN A 48 -2.52 -9.57 -15.05
C GLN A 48 -2.46 -8.06 -15.34
N SER A 49 -1.43 -7.37 -14.86
CA SER A 49 -1.20 -5.97 -15.25
C SER A 49 -1.21 -5.87 -16.79
N PRO A 50 -1.71 -4.78 -17.39
CA PRO A 50 -1.16 -4.38 -18.67
C PRO A 50 0.36 -4.16 -18.55
#